data_AF-A0A4V4LHQ9-F1
#
_entry.id   AF-A0A4V4LHQ9-F1
#
_cell.length_a   1.000
_cell.length_b   1.000
_cell.length_c   1.000
_cell.angle_alpha   90.00
_cell.angle_beta   90.00
_cell.angle_gamma   90.00
#
_symmetry.space_group_name_H-M   'P 1'
#
loop_
_entity.id
_entity.type
_entity.pdbx_description
1 polymer ?
#
loop_
_entity_poly.entity_id
_entity_poly.type
_entity_poly.pdbx_seq_one_letter_code
_entity_poly.pdbx_strand_id
1 'polypeptide(L)'
;MANPDSNTLKAADFASDSAHEQSQSSLFSVLPGEIRNHIWNYALADYQDETQLYDDATCYKRPDYLAPRKTDTVLLRTCKRIYQEAWFLPWTNAEQTFYLTSDDRRPPKTTTARRMQQTLFAIAKTQTMPVIQHVRVFAQLYILENGARLQEILNLKFFYPKVITITIRHTDWWFWESDDNLRLDATWVDFCRFPNSLTELRVAFESLERKKDQIDDVARQAAQNWIFRRRDDTELSAESCQPEIMKWSGKATWGHRRWVRDETGPNKLDYYVSTVTWRPANSKVTDNDESTSSYVAGSRKFPNLSAIGYPQLADDITNVPISVIVNADLPLDAPTQDVTAVKGSLQLGINHPLTTRSCRGMIIGEMSFLVTPTAKGLALARTTALTAMNLLGAEYLTATRIVKGLAVTGMNALATTTLKGKAIARIGVLAATNNQDFYPLATRT
;
A
#
# COMPACT_ATOMS: atom_id res chain seq x y z
N MET A 1 -8.66 -13.72 15.42
CA MET A 1 -9.52 -12.64 15.98
C MET A 1 -10.91 -12.78 15.40
N ALA A 2 -11.93 -12.64 16.25
CA ALA A 2 -13.31 -13.02 16.03
C ALA A 2 -13.98 -12.29 14.86
N ASN A 3 -14.98 -12.95 14.26
CA ASN A 3 -15.87 -12.40 13.24
C ASN A 3 -16.43 -11.03 13.68
N PRO A 4 -16.04 -9.91 13.02
CA PRO A 4 -16.37 -8.56 13.48
C PRO A 4 -17.87 -8.22 13.35
N ASP A 5 -18.61 -8.91 12.47
CA ASP A 5 -19.99 -8.58 12.16
C ASP A 5 -20.97 -9.01 13.27
N SER A 6 -20.63 -10.03 14.06
CA SER A 6 -21.50 -10.54 15.14
C SER A 6 -21.22 -9.92 16.52
N ASN A 7 -20.02 -9.39 16.75
CA ASN A 7 -19.61 -8.96 18.10
C ASN A 7 -19.90 -7.47 18.37
N THR A 8 -19.93 -6.63 17.34
CA THR A 8 -20.06 -5.18 17.51
C THR A 8 -21.47 -4.74 17.90
N LEU A 9 -22.51 -5.48 17.46
CA LEU A 9 -23.91 -5.22 17.86
C LEU A 9 -24.18 -5.56 19.33
N LYS A 10 -23.61 -6.66 19.85
CA LYS A 10 -23.80 -7.09 21.25
C LYS A 10 -23.06 -6.19 22.25
N ALA A 11 -22.00 -5.54 21.80
CA ALA A 11 -21.15 -4.69 22.62
C ALA A 11 -21.86 -3.44 23.14
N ALA A 12 -22.73 -2.85 22.31
CA ALA A 12 -23.47 -1.62 22.61
C ALA A 12 -24.57 -1.84 23.67
N ASP A 13 -25.40 -2.87 23.45
CA ASP A 13 -26.53 -3.19 24.32
C ASP A 13 -26.05 -3.58 25.73
N PHE A 14 -24.92 -4.30 25.82
CA PHE A 14 -24.33 -4.69 27.10
C PHE A 14 -23.81 -3.49 27.92
N ALA A 15 -23.38 -2.41 27.26
CA ALA A 15 -22.96 -1.18 27.95
C ALA A 15 -24.15 -0.41 28.55
N SER A 16 -25.31 -0.41 27.88
CA SER A 16 -26.48 0.36 28.33
C SER A 16 -27.22 -0.23 29.52
N ASP A 17 -27.07 -1.52 29.79
CA ASP A 17 -27.76 -2.18 30.90
C ASP A 17 -27.16 -1.80 32.27
N SER A 18 -27.97 -1.77 33.33
CA SER A 18 -27.48 -1.48 34.69
C SER A 18 -26.35 -2.42 35.12
N ALA A 19 -25.35 -1.86 35.82
CA ALA A 19 -24.22 -2.61 36.37
C ALA A 19 -24.14 -2.43 37.88
N HIS A 20 -23.71 -3.48 38.57
CA HIS A 20 -23.36 -3.40 39.99
C HIS A 20 -22.26 -2.34 40.20
N GLU A 21 -22.38 -1.51 41.24
CA GLU A 21 -21.48 -0.37 41.46
C GLU A 21 -20.05 -0.76 41.82
N GLN A 22 -19.86 -2.00 42.30
CA GLN A 22 -18.54 -2.55 42.68
C GLN A 22 -17.85 -1.79 43.82
N SER A 23 -18.60 -1.21 44.76
CA SER A 23 -18.08 -0.44 45.90
C SER A 23 -17.18 -1.24 46.85
N GLN A 24 -17.19 -2.57 46.79
CA GLN A 24 -16.25 -3.41 47.52
C GLN A 24 -14.82 -3.40 46.93
N SER A 25 -14.63 -2.88 45.71
CA SER A 25 -13.32 -2.76 45.07
C SER A 25 -12.76 -1.35 45.27
N SER A 26 -11.53 -1.23 45.77
CA SER A 26 -10.84 0.06 45.92
C SER A 26 -10.72 0.83 44.61
N LEU A 27 -10.71 0.12 43.47
CA LEU A 27 -10.77 0.71 42.14
C LEU A 27 -11.99 1.62 41.97
N PHE A 28 -13.15 1.25 42.51
CA PHE A 28 -14.40 2.00 42.36
C PHE A 28 -14.80 2.79 43.61
N SER A 29 -14.39 2.36 44.82
CA SER A 29 -14.71 3.07 46.06
C SER A 29 -13.71 4.13 46.50
N VAL A 30 -12.46 4.05 46.01
CA VAL A 30 -11.40 5.00 46.39
C VAL A 30 -10.99 5.87 45.22
N LEU A 31 -10.78 5.28 44.03
CA LEU A 31 -10.28 6.06 42.88
C LEU A 31 -11.42 6.82 42.20
N PRO A 32 -11.24 8.12 41.93
CA PRO A 32 -12.22 8.90 41.17
C PRO A 32 -12.20 8.50 39.68
N GLY A 33 -13.25 8.85 38.95
CA GLY A 33 -13.45 8.42 37.56
C GLY A 33 -12.33 8.88 36.62
N GLU A 34 -11.73 10.03 36.88
CA GLU A 34 -10.61 10.60 36.12
C GLU A 34 -9.37 9.72 36.21
N ILE A 35 -9.04 9.25 37.41
CA ILE A 35 -7.90 8.35 37.62
C ILE A 35 -8.18 6.98 37.00
N ARG A 36 -9.40 6.47 37.11
CA ARG A 36 -9.80 5.24 36.41
C ARG A 36 -9.67 5.39 34.90
N ASN A 37 -10.09 6.52 34.32
CA ASN A 37 -9.93 6.80 32.90
C ASN A 37 -8.45 6.79 32.47
N HIS A 38 -7.53 7.31 33.28
CA HIS A 38 -6.10 7.17 32.98
C HIS A 38 -5.66 5.70 32.98
N ILE A 39 -6.07 4.91 33.97
CA ILE A 39 -5.78 3.47 34.03
C ILE A 39 -6.34 2.76 32.79
N TRP A 40 -7.59 3.04 32.42
CA TRP A 40 -8.24 2.47 31.24
C TRP A 40 -7.50 2.82 29.95
N ASN A 41 -7.06 4.06 29.80
CA ASN A 41 -6.32 4.49 28.62
C ASN A 41 -4.97 3.78 28.48
N TYR A 42 -4.23 3.60 29.57
CA TYR A 42 -2.96 2.85 29.53
C TYR A 42 -3.19 1.35 29.29
N ALA A 43 -4.16 0.74 29.97
CA ALA A 43 -4.43 -0.69 29.85
C ALA A 43 -5.02 -1.08 28.49
N LEU A 44 -5.74 -0.17 27.84
CA LEU A 44 -6.35 -0.35 26.52
C LEU A 44 -5.61 0.48 25.46
N ALA A 45 -4.33 0.75 25.69
CA ALA A 45 -3.47 1.39 24.70
C ALA A 45 -3.25 0.46 23.50
N ASP A 46 -3.06 1.08 22.35
CA ASP A 46 -2.74 0.39 21.11
C ASP A 46 -1.23 0.22 20.95
N TYR A 47 -0.81 -0.95 20.51
CA TYR A 47 0.60 -1.31 20.37
C TYR A 47 0.82 -2.22 19.16
N GLN A 48 2.07 -2.37 18.72
CA GLN A 48 2.42 -3.28 17.62
C GLN A 48 2.58 -4.71 18.15
N ASP A 49 1.89 -5.68 17.55
CA ASP A 49 2.02 -7.10 17.92
C ASP A 49 3.34 -7.67 17.36
N GLU A 50 4.44 -7.44 18.08
CA GLU A 50 5.78 -7.86 17.68
C GLU A 50 5.94 -9.39 17.55
N THR A 51 4.96 -10.18 17.99
CA THR A 51 4.93 -11.63 17.71
C THR A 51 4.58 -11.94 16.26
N GLN A 52 4.05 -10.97 15.53
CA GLN A 52 3.61 -11.05 14.13
C GLN A 52 4.28 -9.97 13.27
N LEU A 53 5.61 -9.89 13.34
CA LEU A 53 6.37 -8.99 12.48
C LEU A 53 6.03 -9.21 11.00
N TYR A 54 5.90 -8.12 10.26
CA TYR A 54 5.86 -8.18 8.81
C TYR A 54 7.17 -8.75 8.27
N ASP A 55 7.06 -9.44 7.14
CA ASP A 55 8.22 -9.94 6.40
C ASP A 55 9.11 -8.78 5.96
N ASP A 56 10.41 -8.94 6.15
CA ASP A 56 11.45 -8.04 5.68
C ASP A 56 11.38 -7.81 4.17
N ALA A 57 10.86 -8.78 3.41
CA ALA A 57 10.70 -8.72 1.97
C ALA A 57 9.45 -7.93 1.50
N THR A 58 9.01 -6.94 2.28
CA THR A 58 7.81 -6.14 1.98
C THR A 58 8.10 -4.64 2.02
N CYS A 59 7.45 -3.88 1.13
CA CYS A 59 7.61 -2.43 1.04
C CYS A 59 6.78 -1.63 2.06
N TYR A 60 6.01 -2.32 2.93
CA TYR A 60 5.20 -1.70 3.97
C TYR A 60 5.76 -1.89 5.39
N LYS A 61 6.78 -2.73 5.58
CA LYS A 61 7.50 -2.82 6.85
C LYS A 61 8.38 -1.59 7.04
N ARG A 62 8.22 -0.90 8.17
CA ARG A 62 8.97 0.33 8.52
C ARG A 62 9.05 0.48 10.06
N PRO A 63 9.94 1.32 10.60
CA PRO A 63 10.22 1.35 12.05
C PRO A 63 9.00 1.59 12.96
N ASP A 64 8.09 2.45 12.53
CA ASP A 64 6.84 2.79 13.20
C ASP A 64 5.65 1.92 12.74
N TYR A 65 5.90 0.93 11.87
CA TYR A 65 4.92 -0.01 11.33
C TYR A 65 5.57 -1.38 11.01
N LEU A 66 6.12 -2.02 12.04
CA LEU A 66 6.80 -3.31 12.00
C LEU A 66 5.84 -4.49 12.01
N ALA A 67 4.65 -4.34 12.59
CA ALA A 67 3.68 -5.42 12.77
C ALA A 67 2.22 -4.89 12.76
N PRO A 68 1.21 -5.78 12.66
CA PRO A 68 -0.18 -5.42 12.90
C PRO A 68 -0.37 -4.79 14.28
N ARG A 69 -1.22 -3.77 14.34
CA ARG A 69 -1.56 -3.08 15.59
C ARG A 69 -2.64 -3.83 16.36
N LYS A 70 -2.56 -3.81 17.69
CA LYS A 70 -3.40 -4.58 18.60
C LYS A 70 -3.66 -3.80 19.89
N THR A 71 -4.84 -4.02 20.45
CA THR A 71 -5.21 -3.62 21.82
C THR A 71 -5.64 -4.86 22.59
N ASP A 72 -5.15 -5.01 23.84
CA ASP A 72 -5.60 -6.09 24.72
C ASP A 72 -6.92 -5.74 25.38
N THR A 73 -7.95 -6.53 25.10
CA THR A 73 -9.32 -6.28 25.58
C THR A 73 -9.71 -7.14 26.78
N VAL A 74 -8.76 -7.85 27.39
CA VAL A 74 -9.02 -8.74 28.55
C VAL A 74 -9.62 -7.96 29.71
N LEU A 75 -9.15 -6.73 29.95
CA LEU A 75 -9.68 -5.85 30.98
C LEU A 75 -11.20 -5.59 30.83
N LEU A 76 -11.68 -5.44 29.59
CA LEU A 76 -13.10 -5.21 29.31
C LEU A 76 -13.97 -6.41 29.68
N ARG A 77 -13.38 -7.59 29.83
CA ARG A 77 -14.08 -8.83 30.20
C ARG A 77 -14.12 -9.07 31.70
N THR A 78 -13.45 -8.25 32.50
CA THR A 78 -13.34 -8.44 33.95
C THR A 78 -14.68 -8.17 34.67
N CYS A 79 -15.31 -7.02 34.41
CA CYS A 79 -16.64 -6.75 34.93
C CYS A 79 -17.38 -5.69 34.08
N LYS A 80 -18.71 -5.68 34.22
CA LYS A 80 -19.59 -4.78 33.47
C LYS A 80 -19.34 -3.30 33.76
N ARG A 81 -18.93 -2.95 34.98
CA ARG A 81 -18.64 -1.55 35.34
C ARG A 81 -17.43 -1.01 34.58
N ILE A 82 -16.36 -1.80 34.47
CA ILE A 82 -15.20 -1.45 33.63
C ILE A 82 -15.64 -1.34 32.18
N TYR A 83 -16.41 -2.32 31.70
CA TYR A 83 -16.92 -2.31 30.34
C TYR A 83 -17.69 -1.02 30.03
N GLN A 84 -18.60 -0.59 30.90
CA GLN A 84 -19.36 0.66 30.73
C GLN A 84 -18.47 1.91 30.62
N GLU A 85 -17.41 2.00 31.43
CA GLU A 85 -16.51 3.15 31.42
C GLU A 85 -15.52 3.14 30.23
N ALA A 86 -15.19 1.96 29.67
CA ALA A 86 -13.99 1.82 28.85
C ALA A 86 -14.18 1.08 27.50
N TRP A 87 -15.35 0.51 27.20
CA TRP A 87 -15.54 -0.35 26.01
C TRP A 87 -15.16 0.30 24.68
N PHE A 88 -15.25 1.63 24.59
CA PHE A 88 -14.95 2.41 23.38
C PHE A 88 -13.46 2.75 23.23
N LEU A 89 -12.66 2.64 24.30
CA LEU A 89 -11.24 3.05 24.29
C LEU A 89 -10.36 2.26 23.33
N PRO A 90 -10.53 0.93 23.10
CA PRO A 90 -9.76 0.23 22.08
C PRO A 90 -9.95 0.81 20.68
N TRP A 91 -11.04 1.54 20.44
CA TRP A 91 -11.27 2.24 19.19
C TRP A 91 -10.65 3.63 19.18
N THR A 92 -10.91 4.42 20.22
CA THR A 92 -10.37 5.79 20.39
C THR A 92 -8.86 5.83 20.36
N ASN A 93 -8.23 4.88 21.08
CA ASN A 93 -6.79 4.86 21.32
C ASN A 93 -6.02 4.18 20.19
N ALA A 94 -6.70 3.38 19.35
CA ALA A 94 -6.07 2.73 18.22
C ALA A 94 -5.80 3.69 17.07
N GLU A 95 -4.59 3.61 16.50
CA GLU A 95 -4.27 4.30 15.26
C GLU A 95 -5.04 3.64 14.11
N GLN A 96 -6.01 4.36 13.55
CA GLN A 96 -6.86 3.84 12.48
C GLN A 96 -6.12 3.96 11.14
N THR A 97 -5.87 2.83 10.47
CA THR A 97 -4.99 2.82 9.30
C THR A 97 -5.71 2.42 8.01
N PHE A 98 -5.50 3.20 6.96
CA PHE A 98 -5.99 2.96 5.61
C PHE A 98 -4.83 2.85 4.62
N TYR A 99 -5.00 1.98 3.63
CA TYR A 99 -4.06 1.82 2.52
C TYR A 99 -4.77 2.18 1.22
N LEU A 100 -4.36 3.30 0.64
CA LEU A 100 -4.74 3.74 -0.70
C LEU A 100 -3.62 3.33 -1.67
N THR A 101 -3.43 2.03 -1.84
CA THR A 101 -2.33 1.44 -2.62
C THR A 101 -2.82 0.24 -3.43
N SER A 102 -1.99 -0.26 -4.35
CA SER A 102 -2.17 -1.63 -4.87
C SER A 102 -2.04 -2.68 -3.76
N ASP A 103 -2.58 -3.88 -4.01
CA ASP A 103 -2.70 -4.94 -3.01
C ASP A 103 -1.36 -5.52 -2.55
N ASP A 104 -0.35 -5.53 -3.41
CA ASP A 104 1.01 -5.97 -3.12
C ASP A 104 1.79 -4.99 -2.22
N ARG A 105 1.25 -3.79 -1.97
CA ARG A 105 1.89 -2.69 -1.24
C ARG A 105 1.31 -2.44 0.14
N ARG A 106 0.43 -3.32 0.60
CA ARG A 106 -0.22 -3.26 1.91
C ARG A 106 -0.18 -4.63 2.61
N PRO A 107 -0.28 -4.67 3.94
CA PRO A 107 -0.48 -5.93 4.65
C PRO A 107 -1.71 -6.70 4.14
N PRO A 108 -1.75 -8.04 4.21
CA PRO A 108 -2.89 -8.82 3.73
C PRO A 108 -4.22 -8.48 4.41
N LYS A 109 -4.16 -8.04 5.66
CA LYS A 109 -5.33 -7.66 6.46
C LYS A 109 -5.31 -6.14 6.67
N THR A 110 -6.17 -5.43 5.95
CA THR A 110 -6.39 -4.00 6.17
C THR A 110 -7.87 -3.68 6.35
N THR A 111 -8.14 -2.54 6.99
CA THR A 111 -9.48 -1.97 7.10
C THR A 111 -9.79 -1.16 5.85
N THR A 112 -10.98 -1.36 5.29
CA THR A 112 -11.51 -0.54 4.19
C THR A 112 -12.41 0.56 4.73
N ALA A 113 -12.63 1.63 3.97
CA ALA A 113 -13.58 2.68 4.34
C ALA A 113 -14.99 2.11 4.64
N ARG A 114 -15.46 1.16 3.82
CA ARG A 114 -16.73 0.45 4.06
C ARG A 114 -16.77 -0.26 5.41
N ARG A 115 -15.74 -1.04 5.74
CA ARG A 115 -15.66 -1.76 7.03
C ARG A 115 -15.58 -0.78 8.20
N MET A 116 -14.79 0.29 8.06
CA MET A 116 -14.75 1.36 9.04
C MET A 116 -16.13 1.97 9.28
N GLN A 117 -16.87 2.28 8.21
CA GLN A 117 -18.20 2.87 8.31
C GLN A 117 -19.17 1.98 9.10
N GLN A 118 -19.10 0.66 8.90
CA GLN A 118 -19.91 -0.31 9.63
C GLN A 118 -19.60 -0.26 11.13
N THR A 119 -18.31 -0.25 11.50
CA THR A 119 -17.91 -0.12 12.91
C THR A 119 -18.35 1.20 13.52
N LEU A 120 -18.17 2.31 12.80
CA LEU A 120 -18.61 3.63 13.27
C LEU A 120 -20.12 3.71 13.49
N PHE A 121 -20.94 3.06 12.64
CA PHE A 121 -22.38 2.98 12.86
C PHE A 121 -22.76 2.14 14.07
N ALA A 122 -22.01 1.07 14.36
CA ALA A 122 -22.26 0.26 15.55
C ALA A 122 -21.92 1.05 16.83
N ILE A 123 -20.80 1.77 16.83
CA ILE A 123 -20.40 2.67 17.92
C ILE A 123 -21.40 3.81 18.08
N ALA A 124 -21.90 4.40 17.00
CA ALA A 124 -22.82 5.54 17.11
C ALA A 124 -24.13 5.25 17.86
N LYS A 125 -24.53 3.97 17.95
CA LYS A 125 -25.74 3.56 18.68
C LYS A 125 -25.63 3.69 20.20
N THR A 126 -24.42 3.79 20.75
CA THR A 126 -24.17 3.84 22.21
C THR A 126 -24.13 5.27 22.79
N GLN A 127 -24.59 6.27 22.04
CA GLN A 127 -24.77 7.68 22.44
C GLN A 127 -23.51 8.51 22.75
N THR A 128 -22.34 7.91 22.98
CA THR A 128 -21.05 8.64 23.07
C THR A 128 -20.21 8.38 21.83
N MET A 129 -19.89 9.43 21.08
CA MET A 129 -19.03 9.34 19.90
C MET A 129 -17.57 9.50 20.31
N PRO A 130 -16.75 8.42 20.25
CA PRO A 130 -15.34 8.55 20.55
C PRO A 130 -14.62 9.38 19.49
N VAL A 131 -13.78 10.30 19.97
CA VAL A 131 -12.83 11.03 19.14
C VAL A 131 -11.68 10.08 18.77
N ILE A 132 -11.34 9.98 17.49
CA ILE A 132 -10.23 9.15 17.05
C ILE A 132 -8.95 9.97 17.22
N GLN A 133 -7.97 9.46 17.98
CA GLN A 133 -6.74 10.23 18.23
C GLN A 133 -5.93 10.41 16.95
N HIS A 134 -5.71 9.33 16.21
CA HIS A 134 -4.83 9.35 15.04
C HIS A 134 -5.32 8.40 13.94
N VAL A 135 -5.33 8.91 12.72
CA VAL A 135 -5.56 8.16 11.49
C VAL A 135 -4.29 8.21 10.64
N ARG A 136 -3.88 7.05 10.13
CA ARG A 136 -2.79 6.92 9.15
C ARG A 136 -3.34 6.52 7.80
N VAL A 137 -2.88 7.18 6.73
CA VAL A 137 -3.18 6.82 5.36
C VAL A 137 -1.89 6.60 4.59
N PHE A 138 -1.59 5.37 4.21
CA PHE A 138 -0.52 5.09 3.25
C PHE A 138 -1.08 5.26 1.85
N ALA A 139 -0.43 6.08 1.03
CA ALA A 139 -1.02 6.57 -0.20
C ALA A 139 -0.06 6.46 -1.38
N GLN A 140 -0.44 5.64 -2.36
CA GLN A 140 0.19 5.59 -3.67
C GLN A 140 -0.36 6.71 -4.55
N LEU A 141 0.52 7.39 -5.30
CA LEU A 141 0.15 8.63 -5.96
C LEU A 141 -0.99 8.48 -6.98
N TYR A 142 -1.03 7.37 -7.74
CA TYR A 142 -2.10 7.14 -8.72
C TYR A 142 -3.50 7.06 -8.10
N ILE A 143 -3.60 6.70 -6.82
CA ILE A 143 -4.87 6.65 -6.08
C ILE A 143 -5.12 7.96 -5.33
N LEU A 144 -4.06 8.60 -4.83
CA LEU A 144 -4.15 9.82 -4.03
C LEU A 144 -4.49 11.05 -4.87
N GLU A 145 -3.82 11.25 -6.00
CA GLU A 145 -3.75 12.55 -6.70
C GLU A 145 -5.11 13.10 -7.09
N ASN A 146 -6.06 12.25 -7.50
CA ASN A 146 -7.41 12.71 -7.82
C ASN A 146 -8.27 13.06 -6.60
N GLY A 147 -7.82 12.74 -5.39
CA GLY A 147 -8.48 12.98 -4.11
C GLY A 147 -9.71 12.11 -3.82
N ALA A 148 -10.30 11.42 -4.80
CA ALA A 148 -11.61 10.77 -4.65
C ALA A 148 -11.61 9.68 -3.57
N ARG A 149 -10.58 8.83 -3.54
CA ARG A 149 -10.48 7.72 -2.58
C ARG A 149 -10.13 8.19 -1.17
N LEU A 150 -9.31 9.25 -1.05
CA LEU A 150 -9.07 9.90 0.23
C LEU A 150 -10.37 10.54 0.73
N GLN A 151 -11.09 11.26 -0.13
CA GLN A 151 -12.35 11.90 0.24
C GLN A 151 -13.42 10.89 0.69
N GLU A 152 -13.44 9.67 0.17
CA GLU A 152 -14.32 8.60 0.67
C GLU A 152 -14.05 8.31 2.16
N ILE A 153 -12.78 8.19 2.57
CA ILE A 153 -12.39 8.01 3.98
C ILE A 153 -12.78 9.25 4.78
N LEU A 154 -12.45 10.44 4.26
CA LEU A 154 -12.78 11.69 4.94
C LEU A 154 -14.29 11.89 5.09
N ASN A 155 -15.11 11.30 4.22
CA ASN A 155 -16.58 11.37 4.20
C ASN A 155 -17.30 10.40 5.13
N LEU A 156 -16.56 9.52 5.82
CA LEU A 156 -17.15 8.59 6.78
C LEU A 156 -18.02 9.34 7.80
N LYS A 157 -19.25 8.86 7.99
CA LYS A 157 -20.16 9.36 9.03
C LYS A 157 -19.59 8.95 10.38
N PHE A 158 -19.73 9.83 11.36
CA PHE A 158 -19.27 9.59 12.73
C PHE A 158 -17.75 9.48 12.89
N PHE A 159 -17.00 9.99 11.90
CA PHE A 159 -15.55 9.93 11.86
C PHE A 159 -14.96 11.27 12.33
N TYR A 160 -14.37 11.26 13.53
CA TYR A 160 -13.88 12.47 14.20
C TYR A 160 -12.39 12.37 14.57
N PRO A 161 -11.48 12.31 13.59
CA PRO A 161 -10.04 12.26 13.85
C PRO A 161 -9.49 13.60 14.36
N LYS A 162 -8.52 13.55 15.27
CA LYS A 162 -7.71 14.71 15.71
C LYS A 162 -6.48 14.91 14.84
N VAL A 163 -5.78 13.82 14.52
CA VAL A 163 -4.61 13.83 13.64
C VAL A 163 -4.85 12.91 12.45
N ILE A 164 -4.53 13.37 11.25
CA ILE A 164 -4.41 12.53 10.05
C ILE A 164 -2.97 12.64 9.56
N THR A 165 -2.31 11.51 9.35
CA THR A 165 -1.02 11.48 8.65
C THR A 165 -1.16 10.72 7.34
N ILE A 166 -0.83 11.39 6.24
CA ILE A 166 -0.72 10.80 4.91
C ILE A 166 0.77 10.49 4.68
N THR A 167 1.10 9.24 4.39
CA THR A 167 2.48 8.81 4.14
C THR A 167 2.61 8.35 2.69
N ILE A 168 3.50 8.99 1.95
CA ILE A 168 3.89 8.63 0.59
C ILE A 168 5.28 8.00 0.70
N ARG A 169 5.35 6.67 0.62
CA ARG A 169 6.60 5.90 0.73
C ARG A 169 7.44 6.05 -0.53
N HIS A 170 8.72 5.69 -0.45
CA HIS A 170 9.62 5.67 -1.62
C HIS A 170 8.98 4.98 -2.84
N THR A 171 8.35 3.85 -2.58
CA THR A 171 7.78 2.98 -3.61
C THR A 171 6.42 3.51 -4.11
N ASP A 172 5.80 4.45 -3.40
CA ASP A 172 4.47 4.97 -3.72
C ASP A 172 4.49 6.14 -4.72
N TRP A 173 5.69 6.67 -5.02
CA TRP A 173 5.92 7.72 -6.01
C TRP A 173 5.75 7.22 -7.45
N TRP A 174 5.45 8.13 -8.36
CA TRP A 174 5.42 7.83 -9.80
C TRP A 174 6.80 7.41 -10.30
N PHE A 175 6.86 6.27 -11.01
CA PHE A 175 8.05 5.78 -11.70
C PHE A 175 9.30 5.71 -10.82
N TRP A 176 9.12 5.43 -9.53
CA TRP A 176 10.24 5.25 -8.59
C TRP A 176 11.17 4.11 -9.06
N GLU A 177 10.63 3.11 -9.77
CA GLU A 177 11.39 2.04 -10.40
C GLU A 177 12.41 2.56 -11.42
N SER A 178 12.15 3.70 -12.07
CA SER A 178 12.98 4.29 -13.12
C SER A 178 13.93 5.38 -12.62
N ASP A 179 13.97 5.60 -11.31
CA ASP A 179 14.70 6.72 -10.69
C ASP A 179 14.19 8.12 -11.07
N ASP A 180 12.96 8.23 -11.56
CA ASP A 180 12.37 9.51 -11.92
C ASP A 180 12.42 10.54 -10.78
N ASN A 181 12.51 11.81 -11.16
CA ASN A 181 12.47 12.92 -10.23
C ASN A 181 11.10 13.01 -9.54
N LEU A 182 11.11 13.30 -8.23
CA LEU A 182 9.90 13.29 -7.42
C LEU A 182 8.92 14.38 -7.87
N ARG A 183 7.68 13.99 -8.11
CA ARG A 183 6.59 14.89 -8.50
C ARG A 183 5.26 14.43 -7.91
N LEU A 184 4.37 15.38 -7.65
CA LEU A 184 3.06 15.14 -7.07
C LEU A 184 2.04 16.17 -7.56
N ASP A 185 0.94 15.70 -8.12
CA ASP A 185 -0.18 16.54 -8.52
C ASP A 185 -0.96 17.07 -7.30
N ALA A 186 -1.36 18.35 -7.35
CA ALA A 186 -2.03 19.04 -6.26
C ALA A 186 -3.57 18.99 -6.32
N THR A 187 -4.17 18.23 -7.25
CA THR A 187 -5.63 18.12 -7.41
C THR A 187 -6.32 17.73 -6.09
N TRP A 188 -5.76 16.77 -5.35
CA TRP A 188 -6.30 16.34 -4.06
C TRP A 188 -6.26 17.43 -2.98
N VAL A 189 -5.37 18.42 -3.08
CA VAL A 189 -5.24 19.54 -2.13
C VAL A 189 -6.47 20.44 -2.22
N ASP A 190 -6.89 20.81 -3.43
CA ASP A 190 -8.11 21.61 -3.62
C ASP A 190 -9.38 20.77 -3.50
N PHE A 191 -9.33 19.49 -3.85
CA PHE A 191 -10.50 18.59 -3.83
C PHE A 191 -10.90 18.15 -2.42
N CYS A 192 -9.94 17.77 -1.57
CA CYS A 192 -10.25 17.12 -0.31
C CYS A 192 -10.73 18.10 0.77
N ARG A 193 -11.74 17.70 1.55
CA ARG A 193 -12.25 18.43 2.72
C ARG A 193 -12.18 17.56 3.95
N PHE A 194 -11.35 17.98 4.89
CA PHE A 194 -11.04 17.25 6.12
C PHE A 194 -12.14 17.42 7.20
N PRO A 195 -12.34 16.45 8.09
CA PRO A 195 -13.30 16.57 9.19
C PRO A 195 -13.02 17.78 10.10
N ASN A 196 -14.08 18.42 10.61
CA ASN A 196 -13.96 19.60 11.48
C ASN A 196 -13.21 19.31 12.79
N SER A 197 -13.17 18.05 13.21
CA SER A 197 -12.43 17.60 14.38
C SER A 197 -10.92 17.67 14.22
N LEU A 198 -10.40 17.75 12.98
CA LEU A 198 -8.99 17.57 12.66
C LEU A 198 -8.14 18.75 13.14
N THR A 199 -7.35 18.58 14.19
CA THR A 199 -6.43 19.60 14.70
C THR A 199 -5.09 19.60 13.97
N GLU A 200 -4.69 18.48 13.37
CA GLU A 200 -3.42 18.36 12.66
C GLU A 200 -3.53 17.50 11.40
N LEU A 201 -3.07 18.03 10.26
CA LEU A 201 -2.78 17.23 9.07
C LEU A 201 -1.26 17.11 8.91
N ARG A 202 -0.76 15.89 8.75
CA ARG A 202 0.66 15.63 8.46
C ARG A 202 0.80 14.95 7.11
N VAL A 203 1.77 15.36 6.32
CA VAL A 203 2.16 14.66 5.09
C VAL A 203 3.62 14.28 5.20
N ALA A 204 3.89 12.98 5.24
CA ALA A 204 5.22 12.41 5.29
C ALA A 204 5.67 12.03 3.87
N PHE A 205 6.66 12.76 3.36
CA PHE A 205 7.31 12.51 2.08
C PHE A 205 8.53 11.63 2.33
N GLU A 206 8.48 10.37 1.92
CA GLU A 206 9.57 9.42 2.09
C GLU A 206 10.17 9.04 0.72
N SER A 207 11.50 9.03 0.65
CA SER A 207 12.25 8.39 -0.44
C SER A 207 13.60 7.90 0.08
N LEU A 208 14.50 7.50 -0.82
CA LEU A 208 15.85 7.08 -0.48
C LEU A 208 16.67 8.28 0.05
N GLU A 209 17.62 8.04 0.95
CA GLU A 209 18.52 9.07 1.50
C GLU A 209 19.29 9.80 0.40
N ARG A 210 19.66 9.12 -0.69
CA ARG A 210 20.30 9.77 -1.86
C ARG A 210 19.39 10.80 -2.56
N LYS A 211 18.06 10.74 -2.35
CA LYS A 211 17.06 11.69 -2.85
C LYS A 211 16.65 12.74 -1.82
N LYS A 212 17.37 12.89 -0.70
CA LYS A 212 17.01 13.85 0.37
C LYS A 212 16.74 15.26 -0.16
N ASP A 213 17.54 15.75 -1.11
CA ASP A 213 17.40 17.13 -1.62
C ASP A 213 16.11 17.28 -2.44
N GLN A 214 15.68 16.22 -3.14
CA GLN A 214 14.38 16.19 -3.82
C GLN A 214 13.23 16.18 -2.81
N ILE A 215 13.38 15.42 -1.71
CA ILE A 215 12.38 15.38 -0.64
C ILE A 215 12.25 16.74 0.05
N ASP A 216 13.38 17.38 0.37
CA ASP A 216 13.39 18.70 0.99
C ASP A 216 12.79 19.76 0.05
N ASP A 217 13.03 19.66 -1.26
CA ASP A 217 12.44 20.52 -2.28
C ASP A 217 10.90 20.37 -2.35
N VAL A 218 10.39 19.15 -2.50
CA VAL A 218 8.92 18.93 -2.55
C VAL A 218 8.25 19.27 -1.21
N ALA A 219 8.88 18.96 -0.07
CA ALA A 219 8.34 19.30 1.25
C ALA A 219 8.26 20.82 1.45
N ARG A 220 9.30 21.56 1.05
CA ARG A 220 9.29 23.03 1.07
C ARG A 220 8.23 23.60 0.13
N GLN A 221 8.15 23.11 -1.11
CA GLN A 221 7.12 23.54 -2.06
C GLN A 221 5.71 23.30 -1.51
N ALA A 222 5.46 22.15 -0.88
CA ALA A 222 4.19 21.83 -0.24
C ALA A 222 3.88 22.79 0.90
N ALA A 223 4.82 22.99 1.82
CA ALA A 223 4.64 23.86 2.99
C ALA A 223 4.34 25.32 2.59
N GLN A 224 4.97 25.81 1.52
CA GLN A 224 4.83 27.18 1.03
C GLN A 224 3.53 27.40 0.25
N ASN A 225 3.09 26.41 -0.53
CA ASN A 225 2.07 26.64 -1.55
C ASN A 225 0.75 25.91 -1.29
N TRP A 226 0.71 24.89 -0.43
CA TRP A 226 -0.51 24.12 -0.20
C TRP A 226 -1.27 24.60 1.03
N ILE A 227 -2.56 24.83 0.84
CA ILE A 227 -3.52 25.13 1.89
C ILE A 227 -4.63 24.09 1.82
N PHE A 228 -4.77 23.31 2.87
CA PHE A 228 -5.87 22.35 3.00
C PHE A 228 -7.06 22.99 3.70
N ARG A 229 -8.25 22.39 3.59
CA ARG A 229 -9.43 22.88 4.31
C ARG A 229 -10.17 21.79 5.04
N ARG A 230 -10.74 22.17 6.18
CA ARG A 230 -11.81 21.42 6.83
C ARG A 230 -13.14 21.61 6.10
N ARG A 231 -14.17 20.87 6.48
CA ARG A 231 -15.54 21.02 5.92
C ARG A 231 -16.25 22.30 6.40
N ASP A 232 -15.80 22.88 7.51
CA ASP A 232 -16.23 24.21 7.98
C ASP A 232 -15.45 25.36 7.31
N ASP A 233 -14.74 25.07 6.22
CA ASP A 233 -13.89 26.00 5.47
C ASP A 233 -12.70 26.59 6.24
N THR A 234 -12.43 26.13 7.47
CA THR A 234 -11.20 26.50 8.18
C THR A 234 -9.98 26.04 7.38
N GLU A 235 -9.13 27.00 7.03
CA GLU A 235 -7.87 26.74 6.34
C GLU A 235 -6.83 26.13 7.28
N LEU A 236 -6.11 25.13 6.78
CA LEU A 236 -4.97 24.51 7.42
C LEU A 236 -3.71 24.98 6.69
N SER A 237 -2.79 25.61 7.41
CA SER A 237 -1.55 26.18 6.88
C SER A 237 -0.33 25.55 7.54
N ALA A 238 0.78 25.48 6.80
CA ALA A 238 2.09 25.05 7.27
C ALA A 238 3.09 26.22 7.43
N GLU A 239 2.61 27.47 7.45
CA GLU A 239 3.43 28.69 7.50
C GLU A 239 4.49 28.70 8.62
N SER A 240 4.18 28.11 9.79
CA SER A 240 5.09 28.00 10.93
C SER A 240 5.73 26.62 11.10
N CYS A 241 5.56 25.72 10.13
CA CYS A 241 6.03 24.35 10.25
C CYS A 241 7.55 24.27 10.04
N GLN A 242 8.23 23.67 11.01
CA GLN A 242 9.55 23.07 10.79
C GLN A 242 9.34 21.58 10.50
N PRO A 243 9.74 21.07 9.32
CA PRO A 243 9.52 19.67 8.98
C PRO A 243 10.20 18.71 9.98
N GLU A 244 9.50 17.66 10.37
CA GLU A 244 10.05 16.58 11.18
C GLU A 244 10.81 15.61 10.27
N ILE A 245 12.09 15.36 10.59
CA ILE A 245 12.95 14.48 9.81
C ILE A 245 13.09 13.13 10.49
N MET A 246 12.85 12.06 9.73
CA MET A 246 13.13 10.69 10.15
C MET A 246 14.03 10.01 9.12
N LYS A 247 15.05 9.30 9.60
CA LYS A 247 15.92 8.46 8.77
C LYS A 247 15.85 7.03 9.27
N TRP A 248 15.85 6.09 8.34
CA TRP A 248 15.82 4.66 8.69
C TRP A 248 16.39 3.80 7.58
N SER A 249 16.72 2.55 7.92
CA SER A 249 17.22 1.57 6.94
C SER A 249 16.30 0.37 6.85
N GLY A 250 16.08 -0.12 5.63
CA GLY A 250 15.30 -1.32 5.35
C GLY A 250 16.05 -2.28 4.42
N LYS A 251 15.46 -3.44 4.17
CA LYS A 251 16.00 -4.39 3.19
C LYS A 251 15.73 -3.90 1.77
N ALA A 252 16.69 -4.14 0.88
CA ALA A 252 16.53 -3.86 -0.55
C ALA A 252 15.73 -4.94 -1.29
N THR A 253 15.35 -6.01 -0.60
CA THR A 253 14.58 -7.11 -1.17
C THR A 253 13.11 -6.91 -0.87
N TRP A 254 12.27 -6.89 -1.90
CA TRP A 254 10.82 -7.03 -1.78
C TRP A 254 10.18 -7.28 -3.15
N GLY A 255 8.95 -7.81 -3.17
CA GLY A 255 8.24 -8.10 -4.43
C GLY A 255 8.95 -9.14 -5.29
N HIS A 256 9.62 -10.12 -4.66
CA HIS A 256 10.45 -11.15 -5.30
C HIS A 256 11.66 -10.61 -6.07
N ARG A 257 12.12 -9.41 -5.74
CA ARG A 257 13.26 -8.73 -6.38
C ARG A 257 14.17 -8.14 -5.31
N ARG A 258 15.47 -8.04 -5.63
CA ARG A 258 16.45 -7.23 -4.90
C ARG A 258 16.76 -5.98 -5.71
N TRP A 259 16.47 -4.81 -5.15
CA TRP A 259 16.58 -3.50 -5.79
C TRP A 259 18.00 -2.93 -5.67
N VAL A 260 18.89 -3.46 -6.50
CA VAL A 260 20.35 -3.27 -6.41
C VAL A 260 20.85 -1.87 -6.77
N ARG A 261 20.18 -1.14 -7.67
CA ARG A 261 20.57 0.24 -8.04
C ARG A 261 20.64 1.16 -6.82
N ASP A 262 19.72 0.95 -5.89
CA ASP A 262 19.44 1.86 -4.80
C ASP A 262 20.16 1.49 -3.50
N GLU A 263 20.95 0.42 -3.52
CA GLU A 263 21.62 -0.12 -2.34
C GLU A 263 22.71 0.81 -1.80
N THR A 264 22.67 1.06 -0.50
CA THR A 264 23.75 1.73 0.24
C THR A 264 24.70 0.73 0.92
N GLY A 265 24.36 -0.56 0.85
CA GLY A 265 25.13 -1.70 1.29
C GLY A 265 24.41 -3.00 0.89
N PRO A 266 25.03 -4.17 1.11
CA PRO A 266 24.44 -5.44 0.69
C PRO A 266 23.01 -5.63 1.24
N ASN A 267 22.04 -5.70 0.31
CA ASN A 267 20.61 -5.87 0.61
C ASN A 267 20.05 -4.80 1.56
N LYS A 268 20.55 -3.56 1.48
CA LYS A 268 20.19 -2.46 2.37
C LYS A 268 19.82 -1.20 1.57
N LEU A 269 18.69 -0.59 1.94
CA LEU A 269 18.27 0.74 1.50
C LEU A 269 18.25 1.69 2.70
N ASP A 270 18.76 2.90 2.52
CA ASP A 270 18.61 3.99 3.49
C ASP A 270 17.54 4.97 3.00
N TYR A 271 16.64 5.35 3.90
CA TYR A 271 15.47 6.19 3.64
C TYR A 271 15.55 7.50 4.41
N TYR A 272 15.02 8.53 3.79
CA TYR A 272 14.84 9.87 4.33
C TYR A 272 13.37 10.28 4.23
N VAL A 273 12.81 10.73 5.35
CA VAL A 273 11.43 11.18 5.45
C VAL A 273 11.39 12.60 5.97
N SER A 274 10.71 13.48 5.25
CA SER A 274 10.39 14.84 5.70
C SER A 274 8.89 14.95 5.90
N THR A 275 8.45 15.27 7.11
CA THR A 275 7.04 15.38 7.47
C THR A 275 6.66 16.83 7.69
N VAL A 276 5.78 17.34 6.81
CA VAL A 276 5.22 18.68 6.94
C VAL A 276 3.88 18.60 7.66
N THR A 277 3.62 19.57 8.53
CA THR A 277 2.42 19.61 9.37
C THR A 277 1.63 20.89 9.12
N TRP A 278 0.35 20.73 8.78
CA TRP A 278 -0.62 21.81 8.64
C TRP A 278 -1.52 21.87 9.87
N ARG A 279 -1.74 23.09 10.36
CA ARG A 279 -2.60 23.39 11.51
C ARG A 279 -3.65 24.42 11.11
N PRO A 280 -4.82 24.45 11.77
CA PRO A 280 -5.76 25.55 11.62
C PRO A 280 -5.04 26.87 11.78
N ALA A 281 -5.19 27.76 10.80
CA ALA A 281 -4.72 29.12 10.96
C ALA A 281 -5.41 29.70 12.20
N ASN A 282 -4.64 30.30 13.12
CA ASN A 282 -5.24 31.12 14.16
C ASN A 282 -6.05 32.20 13.44
N SER A 283 -7.35 32.27 13.68
CA SER A 283 -8.21 33.31 13.15
C SER A 283 -7.59 34.65 13.54
N LYS A 284 -6.86 35.28 12.62
CA LYS A 284 -6.65 36.72 12.69
C LYS A 284 -8.05 37.28 12.53
N VAL A 285 -8.66 37.70 13.64
CA VAL A 285 -9.84 38.55 13.60
C VAL A 285 -9.35 39.86 12.97
N THR A 286 -9.37 39.91 11.65
CA THR A 286 -9.43 41.16 10.93
C THR A 286 -10.91 41.51 10.91
N ASP A 287 -11.32 42.35 11.85
CA ASP A 287 -12.53 43.15 11.66
C ASP A 287 -12.38 43.86 10.31
N ASN A 288 -13.44 43.76 9.49
CA ASN A 288 -13.59 44.23 8.10
C ASN A 288 -13.22 43.21 7.01
N ASP A 289 -14.18 42.34 6.68
CA ASP A 289 -14.88 42.47 5.39
C ASP A 289 -16.09 41.51 5.35
N GLU A 290 -17.29 42.08 5.22
CA GLU A 290 -18.46 41.35 4.72
C GLU A 290 -18.23 41.01 3.24
N SER A 291 -17.48 39.94 3.01
CA SER A 291 -17.38 39.28 1.72
C SER A 291 -17.81 37.82 1.91
N THR A 292 -19.12 37.60 1.86
CA THR A 292 -19.71 36.28 1.67
C THR A 292 -19.40 35.79 0.26
N SER A 293 -18.14 35.41 0.03
CA SER A 293 -17.73 34.73 -1.20
C SER A 293 -18.21 33.29 -1.15
N SER A 294 -19.28 32.98 -1.88
CA SER A 294 -19.73 31.60 -2.09
C SER A 294 -18.65 30.83 -2.87
N TYR A 295 -17.79 30.09 -2.17
CA TYR A 295 -16.71 29.32 -2.78
C TYR A 295 -17.27 28.13 -3.58
N VAL A 296 -16.71 27.93 -4.78
CA VAL A 296 -16.94 26.75 -5.62
C VAL A 296 -15.68 25.89 -5.56
N ALA A 297 -15.83 24.62 -5.16
CA ALA A 297 -14.76 23.61 -5.21
C ALA A 297 -14.15 23.55 -6.63
N GLY A 298 -12.82 23.61 -6.77
CA GLY A 298 -12.15 23.64 -8.07
C GLY A 298 -11.65 25.02 -8.53
N SER A 299 -11.91 26.10 -7.77
CA SER A 299 -11.57 27.48 -8.17
C SER A 299 -10.15 27.92 -7.82
N ARG A 300 -9.50 27.30 -6.82
CA ARG A 300 -8.08 27.57 -6.48
C ARG A 300 -7.19 26.48 -7.07
N LYS A 301 -6.31 26.86 -7.99
CA LYS A 301 -5.27 25.96 -8.49
C LYS A 301 -4.04 26.06 -7.60
N PHE A 302 -3.79 25.02 -6.80
CA PHE A 302 -2.52 24.87 -6.10
C PHE A 302 -1.46 24.33 -7.07
N PRO A 303 -0.18 24.72 -6.92
CA PRO A 303 0.87 24.23 -7.79
C PRO A 303 1.19 22.77 -7.47
N ASN A 304 1.41 22.00 -8.53
CA ASN A 304 1.99 20.67 -8.44
C ASN A 304 3.41 20.76 -7.86
N LEU A 305 3.83 19.74 -7.11
CA LEU A 305 5.20 19.64 -6.61
C LEU A 305 6.06 18.98 -7.67
N SER A 306 7.27 19.48 -7.85
CA SER A 306 8.22 18.88 -8.79
C SER A 306 9.66 19.19 -8.40
N ALA A 307 10.46 18.16 -8.16
CA ALA A 307 11.90 18.25 -7.92
C ALA A 307 12.66 18.03 -9.23
N ILE A 308 12.60 18.99 -10.15
CA ILE A 308 13.23 18.86 -11.48
C ILE A 308 14.72 19.24 -11.40
N GLY A 309 15.54 18.65 -12.27
CA GLY A 309 16.95 19.04 -12.45
C GLY A 309 17.94 18.24 -11.60
N TYR A 310 17.45 17.30 -10.80
CA TYR A 310 18.32 16.36 -10.09
C TYR A 310 18.78 15.24 -11.03
N PRO A 311 20.04 14.78 -10.89
CA PRO A 311 20.56 13.69 -11.69
C PRO A 311 19.83 12.38 -11.36
N GLN A 312 19.52 11.62 -12.41
CA GLN A 312 18.97 10.28 -12.30
C GLN A 312 20.09 9.26 -12.54
N LEU A 313 20.05 8.14 -11.81
CA LEU A 313 20.94 7.03 -12.03
C LEU A 313 20.56 6.32 -13.34
N ALA A 314 21.54 6.17 -14.23
CA ALA A 314 21.38 5.53 -15.54
C ALA A 314 21.61 4.01 -15.50
N ASP A 315 21.60 3.38 -14.31
CA ASP A 315 22.00 1.99 -14.13
C ASP A 315 21.19 1.03 -15.00
N ASP A 316 21.92 0.20 -15.76
CA ASP A 316 21.38 -0.82 -16.66
C ASP A 316 20.66 -1.94 -15.90
N ILE A 317 21.02 -2.16 -14.63
CA ILE A 317 20.41 -3.16 -13.75
C ILE A 317 19.79 -2.48 -12.52
N THR A 318 18.49 -2.17 -12.63
CA THR A 318 17.70 -1.63 -11.50
C THR A 318 17.52 -2.65 -10.36
N ASN A 319 17.19 -3.88 -10.73
CA ASN A 319 16.89 -4.96 -9.79
C ASN A 319 17.24 -6.33 -10.39
N VAL A 320 17.41 -7.31 -9.51
CA VAL A 320 17.63 -8.72 -9.85
C VAL A 320 16.53 -9.57 -9.20
N PRO A 321 15.84 -10.44 -9.96
CA PRO A 321 14.87 -11.38 -9.38
C PRO A 321 15.52 -12.31 -8.36
N ILE A 322 14.83 -12.57 -7.25
CA ILE A 322 15.35 -13.43 -6.18
C ILE A 322 15.63 -14.85 -6.68
N SER A 323 14.82 -15.36 -7.60
CA SER A 323 15.04 -16.66 -8.23
C SER A 323 16.37 -16.75 -8.98
N VAL A 324 16.82 -15.66 -9.61
CA VAL A 324 18.11 -15.60 -10.30
C VAL A 324 19.27 -15.65 -9.32
N ILE A 325 19.14 -14.97 -8.18
CA ILE A 325 20.15 -14.95 -7.11
C ILE A 325 20.30 -16.35 -6.50
N VAL A 326 19.17 -16.98 -6.16
CA VAL A 326 19.14 -18.33 -5.58
C VAL A 326 19.67 -19.38 -6.56
N ASN A 327 19.31 -19.31 -7.84
CA ASN A 327 19.82 -20.24 -8.87
C ASN A 327 21.33 -20.11 -9.13
N ALA A 328 21.93 -18.99 -8.71
CA ALA A 328 23.37 -18.78 -8.79
C ALA A 328 24.09 -19.12 -7.46
N ASP A 329 23.40 -19.76 -6.52
CA ASP A 329 23.90 -20.13 -5.19
C ASP A 329 24.45 -18.94 -4.38
N LEU A 330 23.93 -17.72 -4.65
CA LEU A 330 24.30 -16.53 -3.90
C LEU A 330 23.37 -16.30 -2.69
N PRO A 331 23.91 -15.96 -1.52
CA PRO A 331 23.07 -15.56 -0.39
C PRO A 331 22.44 -14.19 -0.65
N LEU A 332 21.29 -13.91 -0.02
CA LEU A 332 20.55 -12.66 -0.25
C LEU A 332 21.30 -11.40 0.21
N ASP A 333 22.27 -11.55 1.11
CA ASP A 333 23.16 -10.50 1.60
C ASP A 333 24.52 -10.47 0.87
N ALA A 334 24.66 -11.18 -0.26
CA ALA A 334 25.84 -11.08 -1.11
C ALA A 334 26.11 -9.63 -1.54
N PRO A 335 27.37 -9.23 -1.79
CA PRO A 335 27.69 -7.91 -2.33
C PRO A 335 26.88 -7.57 -3.59
N THR A 336 26.50 -6.30 -3.73
CA THR A 336 25.70 -5.80 -4.85
C THR A 336 26.33 -6.13 -6.21
N GLN A 337 27.67 -6.03 -6.30
CA GLN A 337 28.44 -6.31 -7.51
C GLN A 337 28.33 -7.78 -7.96
N ASP A 338 28.33 -8.72 -7.01
CA ASP A 338 28.19 -10.15 -7.33
C ASP A 338 26.78 -10.45 -7.85
N VAL A 339 25.77 -9.83 -7.23
CA VAL A 339 24.37 -9.97 -7.64
C VAL A 339 24.12 -9.38 -9.03
N THR A 340 24.69 -8.22 -9.35
CA THR A 340 24.55 -7.61 -10.68
C THR A 340 25.30 -8.42 -11.76
N ALA A 341 26.47 -8.99 -11.44
CA ALA A 341 27.24 -9.81 -12.37
C ALA A 341 26.49 -11.07 -12.85
N VAL A 342 25.67 -11.69 -11.98
CA VAL A 342 24.84 -12.85 -12.36
C VAL A 342 23.84 -12.48 -13.46
N LYS A 343 23.16 -11.34 -13.33
CA LYS A 343 22.20 -10.88 -14.34
C LYS A 343 22.90 -10.44 -15.62
N GLY A 344 24.03 -9.75 -15.52
CA GLY A 344 24.85 -9.37 -16.68
C GLY A 344 25.29 -10.60 -17.51
N SER A 345 25.69 -11.69 -16.84
CA SER A 345 26.08 -12.95 -17.49
C SER A 345 24.90 -13.63 -18.22
N LEU A 346 23.70 -13.58 -17.64
CA LEU A 346 22.47 -14.08 -18.29
C LEU A 346 22.08 -13.23 -19.51
N GLN A 347 22.20 -11.91 -19.41
CA GLN A 347 21.89 -10.99 -20.51
C GLN A 347 22.86 -11.19 -21.70
N LEU A 348 24.15 -11.40 -21.42
CA LEU A 348 25.18 -11.69 -22.42
C LEU A 348 24.99 -13.08 -23.05
N GLY A 349 24.54 -14.08 -22.28
CA GLY A 349 24.23 -15.42 -22.79
C GLY A 349 23.00 -15.49 -23.72
N ILE A 350 22.06 -14.55 -23.61
CA ILE A 350 20.88 -14.44 -24.49
C ILE A 350 21.20 -13.66 -25.76
N ASN A 351 22.10 -12.66 -25.69
CA ASN A 351 22.50 -11.85 -26.85
C ASN A 351 23.58 -12.49 -27.73
N HIS A 352 24.14 -13.63 -27.33
CA HIS A 352 25.04 -14.42 -28.17
C HIS A 352 24.26 -15.60 -28.77
N PRO A 353 24.17 -15.75 -30.12
CA PRO A 353 23.71 -17.02 -30.67
C PRO A 353 24.69 -18.08 -30.20
N LEU A 354 24.17 -19.09 -29.49
CA LEU A 354 24.90 -20.27 -29.05
C LEU A 354 25.58 -20.91 -30.27
N THR A 355 26.84 -20.57 -30.48
CA THR A 355 27.77 -21.45 -31.19
C THR A 355 28.26 -22.43 -30.15
N THR A 356 27.78 -23.67 -30.28
CA THR A 356 28.25 -24.82 -29.53
C THR A 356 29.78 -24.89 -29.53
N ARG A 357 30.36 -24.82 -28.33
CA ARG A 357 31.66 -25.35 -27.86
C ARG A 357 32.46 -24.27 -27.13
N SER A 358 32.43 -24.30 -25.81
CA SER A 358 33.65 -24.33 -24.98
C SER A 358 33.29 -24.40 -23.51
N CYS A 359 33.12 -25.62 -22.98
CA CYS A 359 33.44 -25.93 -21.60
C CYS A 359 34.20 -27.27 -21.63
N ARG A 360 35.51 -27.20 -21.90
CA ARG A 360 36.45 -28.29 -21.65
C ARG A 360 37.35 -27.81 -20.53
N GLY A 361 37.23 -28.43 -19.35
CA GLY A 361 38.11 -28.11 -18.24
C GLY A 361 37.56 -28.45 -16.86
N MET A 362 37.08 -29.67 -16.64
CA MET A 362 37.09 -30.26 -15.29
C MET A 362 37.62 -31.68 -15.37
N ILE A 363 38.76 -31.85 -14.72
CA ILE A 363 39.54 -33.07 -14.54
C ILE A 363 38.75 -34.02 -13.64
N ILE A 364 38.48 -35.25 -14.10
CA ILE A 364 38.28 -36.42 -13.24
C ILE A 364 39.02 -37.59 -13.90
N GLY A 365 39.80 -38.28 -13.07
CA GLY A 365 40.81 -39.26 -13.42
C GLY A 365 40.30 -40.57 -14.01
N GLU A 366 41.29 -41.33 -14.45
CA GLU A 366 41.22 -42.65 -15.07
C GLU A 366 40.36 -43.64 -14.28
N MET A 367 39.41 -44.27 -14.97
CA MET A 367 39.09 -45.68 -14.76
C MET A 367 38.70 -46.28 -16.10
N SER A 368 39.53 -47.20 -16.57
CA SER A 368 39.36 -47.99 -17.78
C SER A 368 38.25 -49.01 -17.59
N PHE A 369 37.31 -49.13 -18.54
CA PHE A 369 36.71 -50.42 -18.91
C PHE A 369 36.26 -50.40 -20.39
N LEU A 370 36.73 -51.42 -21.11
CA LEU A 370 36.36 -51.81 -22.47
C LEU A 370 34.89 -52.29 -22.54
N VAL A 371 34.07 -51.77 -23.44
CA VAL A 371 33.03 -52.54 -24.16
C VAL A 371 32.75 -51.92 -25.54
N THR A 372 32.86 -52.75 -26.58
CA THR A 372 32.55 -52.50 -28.01
C THR A 372 31.04 -52.44 -28.33
N PRO A 373 30.64 -51.96 -29.52
CA PRO A 373 29.31 -51.39 -29.76
C PRO A 373 28.31 -52.42 -30.30
N THR A 374 27.04 -52.32 -29.88
CA THR A 374 25.93 -52.89 -30.66
C THR A 374 24.63 -52.12 -30.43
N ALA A 375 23.91 -51.92 -31.54
CA ALA A 375 22.73 -51.10 -31.70
C ALA A 375 21.48 -51.61 -30.97
N LYS A 376 20.58 -50.65 -30.67
CA LYS A 376 19.10 -50.66 -30.77
C LYS A 376 18.47 -49.99 -29.54
N GLY A 377 17.73 -48.91 -29.77
CA GLY A 377 16.96 -48.25 -28.71
C GLY A 377 16.50 -46.86 -29.10
N LEU A 378 15.51 -46.79 -29.99
CA LEU A 378 14.74 -45.59 -30.27
C LEU A 378 13.76 -45.37 -29.11
N ALA A 379 14.08 -44.51 -28.13
CA ALA A 379 13.10 -43.88 -27.24
C ALA A 379 13.72 -42.75 -26.41
N LEU A 380 12.98 -41.64 -26.32
CA LEU A 380 13.01 -40.64 -25.26
C LEU A 380 14.14 -39.58 -25.29
N ALA A 381 13.86 -38.43 -25.94
CA ALA A 381 14.18 -37.08 -25.43
C ALA A 381 13.91 -36.02 -26.50
N ARG A 382 12.64 -35.60 -26.67
CA ARG A 382 12.31 -34.28 -27.22
C ARG A 382 11.03 -33.78 -26.56
N THR A 383 11.14 -33.42 -25.28
CA THR A 383 10.07 -32.70 -24.58
C THR A 383 10.63 -31.85 -23.44
N THR A 384 11.67 -31.05 -23.71
CA THR A 384 12.20 -30.11 -22.70
C THR A 384 12.72 -28.79 -23.29
N ALA A 385 12.40 -28.47 -24.54
CA ALA A 385 12.75 -27.17 -25.13
C ALA A 385 11.55 -26.24 -25.35
N LEU A 386 10.31 -26.72 -25.18
CA LEU A 386 9.09 -25.92 -25.40
C LEU A 386 8.38 -25.47 -24.12
N THR A 387 8.90 -25.85 -22.94
CA THR A 387 8.34 -25.43 -21.65
C THR A 387 9.08 -24.24 -21.02
N ALA A 388 10.22 -23.81 -21.60
CA ALA A 388 11.02 -22.70 -21.07
C ALA A 388 10.73 -21.33 -21.73
N MET A 389 9.96 -21.28 -22.83
CA MET A 389 9.63 -20.01 -23.50
C MET A 389 8.21 -19.48 -23.20
N ASN A 390 7.40 -20.19 -22.41
CA ASN A 390 6.03 -19.76 -22.05
C ASN A 390 5.89 -19.28 -20.59
N LEU A 391 7.00 -19.02 -19.88
CA LEU A 391 6.98 -18.56 -18.48
C LEU A 391 7.45 -17.10 -18.28
N LEU A 392 7.60 -16.34 -19.36
CA LEU A 392 8.01 -14.92 -19.32
C LEU A 392 7.06 -13.98 -20.08
N GLY A 393 5.78 -14.32 -20.22
CA GLY A 393 4.84 -13.38 -20.82
C GLY A 393 3.41 -13.87 -20.85
N ALA A 394 2.67 -13.62 -19.77
CA ALA A 394 1.23 -13.43 -19.82
C ALA A 394 0.77 -12.64 -18.59
N GLU A 395 -0.15 -11.69 -18.83
CA GLU A 395 -1.00 -10.95 -17.87
C GLU A 395 -0.31 -9.71 -17.23
N TYR A 396 -0.74 -8.45 -17.40
CA TYR A 396 -2.06 -7.85 -17.67
C TYR A 396 -1.94 -6.62 -18.60
N LEU A 397 -2.66 -6.61 -19.73
CA LEU A 397 -3.02 -5.40 -20.46
C LEU A 397 -4.54 -5.32 -20.50
N THR A 398 -5.13 -4.72 -19.47
CA THR A 398 -6.55 -4.33 -19.49
C THR A 398 -6.66 -3.03 -20.26
N ALA A 399 -7.28 -3.12 -21.44
CA ALA A 399 -7.57 -2.01 -22.32
C ALA A 399 -8.59 -1.05 -21.69
N THR A 400 -8.20 0.23 -21.56
CA THR A 400 -9.14 1.35 -21.47
C THR A 400 -8.84 2.32 -22.60
N ARG A 401 -9.81 2.48 -23.50
CA ARG A 401 -9.84 3.41 -24.63
C ARG A 401 -9.53 4.84 -24.19
N ILE A 402 -8.54 5.49 -24.82
CA ILE A 402 -8.61 6.91 -25.18
C ILE A 402 -8.25 7.05 -26.65
N VAL A 403 -9.24 7.46 -27.43
CA VAL A 403 -9.12 7.90 -28.81
C VAL A 403 -8.46 9.28 -28.80
N LYS A 404 -7.33 9.44 -29.52
CA LYS A 404 -7.08 10.59 -30.42
C LYS A 404 -5.74 10.45 -31.16
N GLY A 405 -5.87 10.22 -32.46
CA GLY A 405 -5.02 10.82 -33.50
C GLY A 405 -3.57 10.37 -33.57
N LEU A 406 -3.28 9.37 -34.40
CA LEU A 406 -2.05 9.35 -35.21
C LEU A 406 -2.32 8.57 -36.51
N ALA A 407 -1.91 9.19 -37.61
CA ALA A 407 -2.32 8.90 -38.96
C ALA A 407 -1.79 7.57 -39.48
N VAL A 408 -2.66 6.88 -40.22
CA VAL A 408 -2.35 5.68 -41.01
C VAL A 408 -1.62 6.11 -42.28
N THR A 409 -0.44 5.53 -42.54
CA THR A 409 0.03 5.29 -43.91
C THR A 409 0.81 3.98 -44.00
N GLY A 410 0.22 3.02 -44.71
CA GLY A 410 0.92 2.12 -45.64
C GLY A 410 1.74 0.96 -45.07
N MET A 411 1.12 -0.22 -44.93
CA MET A 411 1.82 -1.49 -45.16
C MET A 411 1.03 -2.32 -46.17
N ASN A 412 1.62 -2.43 -47.37
CA ASN A 412 1.22 -3.34 -48.43
C ASN A 412 1.85 -4.73 -48.20
N ALA A 413 0.99 -5.74 -48.32
CA ALA A 413 1.21 -7.06 -48.91
C ALA A 413 2.43 -7.90 -48.46
N LEU A 414 2.15 -9.10 -47.90
CA LEU A 414 2.44 -10.32 -48.66
C LEU A 414 1.56 -11.52 -48.26
N ALA A 415 0.86 -12.00 -49.28
CA ALA A 415 0.12 -13.22 -49.55
C ALA A 415 0.15 -14.41 -48.55
N THR A 416 -1.09 -14.82 -48.27
CA THR A 416 -1.59 -16.18 -48.05
C THR A 416 -1.06 -17.23 -49.03
N THR A 417 -0.72 -18.42 -48.51
CA THR A 417 -0.85 -19.68 -49.26
C THR A 417 -1.46 -20.75 -48.36
N THR A 418 -2.50 -21.39 -48.91
CA THR A 418 -3.38 -22.39 -48.31
C THR A 418 -2.89 -23.79 -48.68
N LEU A 419 -2.91 -24.74 -47.74
CA LEU A 419 -2.96 -26.17 -48.07
C LEU A 419 -4.05 -26.86 -47.24
N LYS A 420 -5.02 -27.41 -47.97
CA LYS A 420 -6.18 -28.19 -47.52
C LYS A 420 -5.81 -29.67 -47.33
N GLY A 421 -6.35 -30.30 -46.27
CA GLY A 421 -7.18 -31.50 -46.42
C GLY A 421 -6.73 -32.84 -45.80
N LYS A 422 -7.71 -33.46 -45.12
CA LYS A 422 -7.92 -34.87 -44.67
C LYS A 422 -7.42 -35.25 -43.26
N ALA A 423 -8.14 -36.03 -42.43
CA ALA A 423 -9.55 -36.27 -42.05
C ALA A 423 -9.54 -37.34 -40.91
N ILE A 424 -10.65 -37.46 -40.14
CA ILE A 424 -11.10 -38.62 -39.28
C ILE A 424 -10.47 -38.66 -37.84
N ALA A 425 -11.15 -38.79 -36.69
CA ALA A 425 -12.55 -39.05 -36.29
C ALA A 425 -12.87 -38.63 -34.82
N ARG A 426 -14.15 -38.29 -34.62
CA ARG A 426 -15.09 -38.35 -33.46
C ARG A 426 -14.63 -38.79 -32.05
N ILE A 427 -15.13 -38.08 -31.03
CA ILE A 427 -16.18 -38.42 -30.01
C ILE A 427 -16.65 -37.04 -29.45
N GLY A 428 -17.88 -36.51 -29.66
CA GLY A 428 -19.18 -36.88 -29.04
C GLY A 428 -19.21 -36.43 -27.56
N VAL A 429 -19.84 -35.33 -27.14
CA VAL A 429 -21.29 -35.14 -26.80
C VAL A 429 -21.39 -33.71 -26.20
N LEU A 430 -22.07 -32.70 -26.80
CA LEU A 430 -23.46 -32.23 -26.56
C LEU A 430 -23.88 -32.22 -25.06
N ALA A 431 -24.47 -31.20 -24.43
CA ALA A 431 -25.25 -30.09 -24.91
C ALA A 431 -25.28 -28.96 -23.85
N ALA A 432 -25.41 -27.74 -24.34
CA ALA A 432 -25.92 -26.60 -23.61
C ALA A 432 -27.42 -26.78 -23.29
N THR A 433 -27.92 -26.12 -22.25
CA THR A 433 -29.18 -25.37 -22.36
C THR A 433 -29.19 -24.16 -21.44
N ASN A 434 -29.43 -23.01 -22.08
CA ASN A 434 -29.96 -21.76 -21.54
C ASN A 434 -31.15 -21.98 -20.59
N ASN A 435 -31.31 -21.04 -19.65
CA ASN A 435 -32.63 -20.57 -19.25
C ASN A 435 -32.53 -19.09 -18.83
N GLN A 436 -32.79 -18.20 -19.80
CA GLN A 436 -33.60 -17.01 -19.52
C GLN A 436 -35.05 -17.49 -19.55
N ASP A 437 -35.90 -17.03 -18.63
CA ASP A 437 -37.09 -16.25 -19.00
C ASP A 437 -38.05 -15.92 -17.83
N PHE A 438 -38.42 -14.63 -17.81
CA PHE A 438 -39.72 -14.02 -17.45
C PHE A 438 -40.19 -13.84 -16.00
N TYR A 439 -40.38 -12.55 -15.65
CA TYR A 439 -41.42 -12.04 -14.76
C TYR A 439 -42.78 -12.01 -15.49
N PRO A 440 -43.88 -12.07 -14.73
CA PRO A 440 -44.95 -11.09 -14.96
C PRO A 440 -45.47 -10.43 -13.68
N LEU A 441 -45.99 -9.21 -13.86
CA LEU A 441 -46.76 -8.41 -12.93
C LEU A 441 -48.21 -8.91 -12.79
N ALA A 442 -48.78 -8.68 -11.59
CA ALA A 442 -50.10 -8.09 -11.32
C ALA A 442 -51.14 -8.89 -10.50
N THR A 443 -51.57 -8.21 -9.42
CA THR A 443 -52.93 -8.04 -8.87
C THR A 443 -53.61 -9.07 -7.94
N ARG A 444 -53.97 -8.52 -6.75
CA ARG A 444 -55.20 -8.65 -5.94
C ARG A 444 -55.68 -10.05 -5.52
N THR A 445 -55.65 -10.30 -4.21
CA THR A 445 -56.83 -10.20 -3.32
C THR A 445 -56.37 -9.99 -1.89
#